data_AF-A0A2V6W8N2-F1
#
_entry.id   AF-A0A2V6W8N2-F1
#
_cell.length_a   1.000
_cell.length_b   1.000
_cell.length_c   1.000
_cell.angle_alpha   90.00
_cell.angle_beta   90.00
_cell.angle_gamma   90.00
#
_symmetry.space_group_name_H-M   'P 1'
#
loop_
_entity.id
_entity.type
_entity.pdbx_description
1 polymer ?
#
loop_
_entity_poly.entity_id
_entity_poly.type
_entity_poly.pdbx_seq_one_letter_code
_entity_poly.pdbx_strand_id
1 'polypeptide(L)'
;NVVGGIGSFSFIVQRAASTGALSGRLQYFNHASGAQVQSQSISSLMIIGNTATFGGTCTVNGTSCTFTVNVTDNGEPGTTDTFAISVSGGPTEGGTLRGGNILIAQ
;
A
#
# COMPACT_ATOMS: atom_id res chain seq x y z
N ASN A 1 7.45 20.43 0.47
CA ASN A 1 6.12 20.45 -0.17
C ASN A 1 6.22 19.52 -1.36
N VAL A 2 5.79 18.26 -1.25
CA VAL A 2 5.88 17.33 -2.40
C VAL A 2 4.78 17.71 -3.39
N VAL A 3 5.23 18.28 -4.52
CA VAL A 3 4.45 18.54 -5.73
C VAL A 3 4.19 17.19 -6.41
N GLY A 4 2.94 16.91 -6.74
CA GLY A 4 2.51 15.74 -7.50
C GLY A 4 1.47 14.92 -6.74
N GLY A 5 0.18 14.95 -7.07
CA GLY A 5 -0.36 14.85 -8.42
C GLY A 5 -1.00 13.47 -8.54
N ILE A 6 -2.22 13.34 -7.98
CA ILE A 6 -3.20 12.24 -8.13
C ILE A 6 -2.53 10.89 -8.46
N GLY A 7 -1.94 10.23 -7.47
CA GLY A 7 -1.50 8.84 -7.64
C GLY A 7 -2.68 7.90 -7.48
N SER A 8 -2.77 6.86 -8.32
CA SER A 8 -3.77 5.80 -8.17
C SER A 8 -3.11 4.63 -7.44
N PHE A 9 -3.75 4.13 -6.39
CA PHE A 9 -3.29 2.93 -5.69
C PHE A 9 -4.41 1.90 -5.67
N SER A 10 -4.03 0.63 -5.74
CA SER A 10 -4.91 -0.51 -5.56
C SER A 10 -4.11 -1.56 -4.82
N PHE A 11 -4.62 -2.04 -3.70
CA PHE A 11 -4.01 -3.15 -3.00
C PHE A 11 -5.06 -4.14 -2.54
N ILE A 12 -4.65 -5.40 -2.49
CA ILE A 12 -5.39 -6.49 -1.88
C ILE A 12 -4.38 -7.29 -1.09
N VAL A 13 -4.63 -7.47 0.20
CA VAL A 13 -3.83 -8.35 1.05
C VAL A 13 -4.81 -9.28 1.75
N GLN A 14 -4.54 -10.57 1.66
CA GLN A 14 -5.35 -11.64 2.20
C GLN A 14 -4.45 -12.53 3.02
N ARG A 15 -4.92 -12.84 4.24
CA ARG A 15 -4.31 -13.88 5.07
C ARG A 15 -5.15 -15.14 4.91
N ALA A 16 -4.54 -16.23 4.46
CA ALA A 16 -5.22 -17.51 4.37
C ALA A 16 -5.53 -18.01 5.80
N ALA A 17 -6.82 -18.13 6.14
CA ALA A 17 -7.24 -18.56 7.47
C ALA A 17 -6.74 -19.97 7.86
N SER A 18 -6.53 -20.84 6.87
CA SER A 18 -6.13 -22.24 7.07
C SER A 18 -4.62 -22.43 7.30
N THR A 19 -3.77 -21.60 6.71
CA THR A 19 -2.30 -21.77 6.74
C THR A 19 -1.57 -20.58 7.34
N GLY A 20 -2.25 -19.44 7.52
CA GLY A 20 -1.63 -18.17 7.87
C GLY A 20 -0.80 -17.55 6.75
N ALA A 21 -0.80 -18.13 5.54
CA ALA A 21 -0.04 -17.62 4.41
C ALA A 21 -0.57 -16.25 3.99
N LEU A 22 0.34 -15.29 3.84
CA LEU A 22 0.04 -13.95 3.36
C LEU A 22 0.15 -13.95 1.84
N SER A 23 -0.92 -13.54 1.18
CA SER A 23 -0.93 -13.29 -0.25
C SER A 23 -1.50 -11.92 -0.51
N GLY A 24 -1.08 -11.29 -1.60
CA GLY A 24 -1.59 -9.98 -1.93
C GLY A 24 -0.95 -9.42 -3.16
N ARG A 25 -1.55 -8.34 -3.64
CA ARG A 25 -1.04 -7.55 -4.73
C ARG A 25 -1.30 -6.08 -4.45
N LEU A 26 -0.30 -5.27 -4.65
CA LEU A 26 -0.33 -3.83 -4.55
C LEU A 26 0.18 -3.26 -5.87
N GLN A 27 -0.54 -2.29 -6.39
CA GLN A 27 -0.18 -1.50 -7.53
C GLN A 27 -0.34 -0.04 -7.14
N TYR A 28 0.72 0.71 -7.28
CA TYR A 28 0.72 2.14 -7.11
C TYR A 28 1.26 2.77 -8.38
N PHE A 29 0.54 3.77 -8.89
CA PHE A 29 0.92 4.51 -10.06
C PHE A 29 0.98 6.00 -9.70
N ASN A 30 2.19 6.54 -9.72
CA ASN A 30 2.42 7.96 -9.50
C ASN A 30 2.27 8.68 -10.85
N HIS A 31 1.22 9.48 -11.02
CA HIS A 31 1.00 10.27 -12.24
C HIS A 31 1.95 11.47 -12.37
N ALA A 32 2.59 11.91 -11.28
CA ALA A 32 3.54 13.03 -11.30
C ALA A 32 4.92 12.61 -11.80
N SER A 33 5.43 11.46 -11.36
CA SER A 33 6.74 10.94 -11.76
C SER A 33 6.67 9.88 -12.86
N GLY A 34 5.47 9.32 -13.13
CA GLY A 34 5.29 8.15 -13.99
C GLY A 34 5.80 6.85 -13.36
N ALA A 35 6.14 6.85 -12.07
CA ALA A 35 6.63 5.66 -11.39
C ALA A 35 5.50 4.65 -11.17
N GLN A 36 5.71 3.43 -11.65
CA GLN A 36 4.83 2.30 -11.37
C GLN A 36 5.48 1.37 -10.35
N VAL A 37 4.85 1.24 -9.19
CA VAL A 37 5.25 0.32 -8.12
C VAL A 37 4.29 -0.86 -8.11
N GLN A 38 4.83 -2.07 -8.21
CA GLN A 38 4.06 -3.31 -8.11
C GLN A 38 4.64 -4.21 -7.04
N SER A 39 3.84 -4.70 -6.10
CA SER A 39 4.30 -5.73 -5.17
C SER A 39 4.41 -7.08 -5.87
N GLN A 40 5.50 -7.78 -5.62
CA GLN A 40 5.76 -9.15 -6.05
C GLN A 40 5.29 -10.16 -4.99
N SER A 41 5.56 -9.88 -3.71
CA SER A 41 5.16 -10.76 -2.62
C SER A 41 4.95 -9.97 -1.33
N ILE A 42 4.06 -10.49 -0.46
CA ILE A 42 3.82 -9.98 0.88
C ILE A 42 4.52 -10.94 1.85
N SER A 43 5.48 -10.42 2.61
CA SER A 43 6.24 -11.20 3.59
C SER A 43 5.73 -10.96 5.02
N SER A 44 5.17 -9.78 5.28
CA SER A 44 4.64 -9.41 6.60
C SER A 44 3.32 -8.66 6.47
N LEU A 45 2.42 -8.91 7.41
CA LEU A 45 1.16 -8.20 7.59
C LEU A 45 0.89 -8.12 9.08
N MET A 46 0.71 -6.91 9.58
CA MET A 46 0.36 -6.59 10.94
C MET A 46 -0.85 -5.68 10.91
N ILE A 47 -1.91 -6.07 11.63
CA ILE A 47 -3.12 -5.27 11.75
C ILE A 47 -3.23 -4.89 13.23
N ILE A 48 -3.35 -3.59 13.51
CA ILE A 48 -3.48 -3.03 14.85
C ILE A 48 -4.67 -2.06 14.84
N GLY A 49 -5.80 -2.52 15.38
CA GLY A 49 -7.03 -1.73 15.39
C GLY A 49 -7.47 -1.37 13.98
N ASN A 50 -7.43 -0.08 13.66
CA ASN A 50 -7.80 0.48 12.37
C ASN A 50 -6.61 0.75 11.43
N THR A 51 -5.40 0.35 11.83
CA THR A 51 -4.18 0.50 11.03
C THR A 51 -3.67 -0.86 10.61
N ALA A 52 -3.32 -1.03 9.34
CA ALA A 52 -2.63 -2.21 8.84
C ALA A 52 -1.30 -1.84 8.22
N THR A 53 -0.25 -2.51 8.65
CA THR A 53 1.11 -2.36 8.12
C THR A 53 1.52 -3.68 7.47
N PHE A 54 1.90 -3.65 6.21
CA PHE A 54 2.38 -4.83 5.51
C PHE A 54 3.61 -4.53 4.68
N GLY A 55 4.47 -5.51 4.50
CA GLY A 55 5.70 -5.34 3.75
C GLY A 55 6.08 -6.56 2.95
N GLY A 56 6.97 -6.37 1.99
CA GLY A 56 7.45 -7.44 1.14
C GLY A 56 8.33 -6.93 0.01
N THR A 57 8.35 -7.68 -1.10
CA THR A 57 9.15 -7.34 -2.27
C THR A 57 8.28 -6.66 -3.33
N CYS A 58 8.83 -5.64 -3.99
CA CYS A 58 8.20 -4.90 -5.06
C CYS A 58 9.10 -4.81 -6.28
N THR A 59 8.54 -4.25 -7.35
CA THR A 59 9.28 -3.75 -8.49
C THR A 59 8.86 -2.31 -8.75
N VAL A 60 9.83 -1.41 -8.95
CA VAL A 60 9.59 -0.06 -9.46
C VAL A 60 10.16 0.02 -10.86
N ASN A 61 9.30 0.26 -11.87
CA ASN A 61 9.73 0.31 -13.28
C ASN A 61 10.62 -0.88 -13.69
N GLY A 62 10.33 -2.10 -13.19
CA GLY A 62 11.10 -3.32 -13.47
C GLY A 62 12.32 -3.57 -12.58
N THR A 63 12.66 -2.66 -11.67
CA THR A 63 13.77 -2.85 -10.71
C THR A 63 13.25 -3.44 -9.41
N SER A 64 13.85 -4.53 -8.94
CA SER A 64 13.49 -5.16 -7.66
C SER A 64 13.76 -4.23 -6.47
N CYS A 65 12.77 -4.11 -5.59
CA CYS A 65 12.82 -3.31 -4.37
C CYS A 65 12.15 -4.04 -3.22
N THR A 66 12.29 -3.54 -1.99
CA THR A 66 11.41 -3.89 -0.88
C THR A 66 10.50 -2.73 -0.57
N PHE A 67 9.29 -3.01 -0.09
CA PHE A 67 8.34 -1.98 0.30
C PHE A 67 7.71 -2.30 1.64
N THR A 68 7.31 -1.23 2.32
CA THR A 68 6.48 -1.26 3.51
C THR A 68 5.33 -0.30 3.30
N VAL A 69 4.12 -0.80 3.42
CA VAL A 69 2.89 -0.02 3.33
C VAL A 69 2.28 0.08 4.71
N ASN A 70 1.86 1.28 5.04
CA ASN A 70 1.05 1.58 6.20
C ASN A 70 -0.28 2.18 5.73
N VAL A 71 -1.36 1.51 6.08
CA VAL A 71 -2.71 2.00 5.83
C VAL A 71 -3.41 2.25 7.15
N THR A 72 -4.13 3.36 7.22
CA THR A 72 -5.00 3.66 8.35
C THR A 72 -6.39 3.92 7.80
N ASP A 73 -7.32 3.07 8.18
CA ASP A 73 -8.74 3.23 7.96
C ASP A 73 -9.27 4.15 9.08
N ASN A 74 -9.78 5.33 8.73
CA ASN A 74 -10.34 6.27 9.70
C ASN A 74 -11.88 6.24 9.72
N GLY A 75 -12.50 5.21 9.14
CA GLY A 75 -13.93 4.95 9.14
C GLY A 75 -14.71 5.70 8.07
N GLU A 76 -15.94 5.28 7.79
CA GLU A 76 -16.80 5.95 6.81
C GLU A 76 -16.99 7.44 7.13
N PRO A 77 -16.85 8.33 6.13
CA PRO A 77 -16.94 8.05 4.70
C PRO A 77 -15.65 7.63 3.97
N GLY A 78 -14.57 7.23 4.67
CA GLY A 78 -13.32 6.73 4.06
C GLY A 78 -12.48 7.82 3.38
N THR A 79 -12.89 9.08 3.50
CA THR A 79 -12.21 10.26 2.93
C THR A 79 -11.01 10.72 3.75
N THR A 80 -10.85 10.17 4.95
CA THR A 80 -9.74 10.41 5.88
C THR A 80 -8.79 9.23 5.96
N ASP A 81 -9.05 8.17 5.20
CA ASP A 81 -8.15 7.02 5.12
C ASP A 81 -6.79 7.49 4.60
N THR A 82 -5.72 6.96 5.17
CA THR A 82 -4.37 7.31 4.73
C THR A 82 -3.65 6.08 4.25
N PHE A 83 -3.02 6.19 3.09
CA PHE A 83 -2.16 5.17 2.51
C PHE A 83 -0.75 5.74 2.38
N ALA A 84 0.24 5.08 2.97
CA ALA A 84 1.64 5.43 2.86
C ALA A 84 2.45 4.20 2.43
N ILE A 85 3.30 4.34 1.43
CA ILE A 85 4.23 3.31 0.95
C ILE A 85 5.66 3.84 1.00
N SER A 86 6.52 3.13 1.71
CA SER A 86 7.96 3.36 1.75
C SER A 86 8.66 2.27 0.96
N VAL A 87 9.38 2.65 -0.09
CA VAL A 87 10.16 1.72 -0.92
C VAL A 87 11.65 1.87 -0.58
N SER A 88 12.38 0.76 -0.45
CA SER A 88 13.81 0.79 -0.16
C SER A 88 14.57 1.49 -1.30
N GLY A 89 15.28 2.57 -0.96
CA GLY A 89 16.04 3.35 -1.94
C GLY A 89 15.21 4.40 -2.70
N GLY A 90 13.93 4.59 -2.33
CA GLY A 90 13.07 5.65 -2.85
C GLY A 90 12.49 6.53 -1.73
N PRO A 91 11.90 7.68 -2.09
CA PRO A 91 11.10 8.47 -1.16
C PRO A 91 9.86 7.69 -0.70
N THR A 92 9.37 8.02 0.49
CA THR A 92 8.04 7.56 0.94
C THR A 92 6.98 8.27 0.11
N GLU A 93 6.18 7.48 -0.59
CA GLU A 93 5.09 7.94 -1.43
C GLU A 93 3.76 7.61 -0.74
N GLY A 94 2.72 8.39 -0.97
CA GLY A 94 1.41 8.15 -0.36
C GLY A 94 0.69 9.42 0.02
N GLY A 95 -0.52 9.26 0.53
CA GLY A 95 -1.37 10.37 0.94
C GLY A 95 -2.74 9.93 1.45
N THR A 96 -3.55 10.92 1.78
CA THR A 96 -4.95 10.72 2.14
C THR A 96 -5.75 10.30 0.92
N LEU A 97 -6.60 9.31 1.09
CA LEU A 97 -7.55 8.89 0.08
C LEU A 97 -8.51 10.03 -0.23
N ARG A 98 -8.53 10.45 -1.50
CA ARG A 98 -9.55 11.37 -1.99
C ARG A 98 -10.83 10.65 -2.43
N GLY A 99 -10.82 9.32 -2.42
CA GLY A 99 -11.94 8.44 -2.73
C GLY A 99 -11.50 6.98 -2.76
N GLY A 100 -12.37 6.07 -2.31
CA GLY A 100 -12.08 4.66 -2.07
C GLY A 100 -12.44 4.26 -0.64
N ASN A 101 -12.34 2.98 -0.32
CA ASN A 101 -12.47 2.45 1.04
C ASN A 101 -11.27 1.52 1.26
N ILE A 102 -10.62 1.65 2.42
CA ILE A 102 -9.65 0.66 2.89
C ILE A 102 -10.38 -0.39 3.74
N LEU A 103 -10.63 -1.55 3.16
CA LEU A 103 -11.19 -2.67 3.92
C LEU A 103 -10.07 -3.48 4.56
N ILE A 104 -9.89 -3.32 5.87
CA ILE A 104 -9.01 -4.20 6.67
C ILE A 104 -9.86 -5.38 7.17
N ALA A 105 -9.83 -6.49 6.44
CA ALA A 105 -10.46 -7.74 6.85
C ALA A 105 -9.42 -8.70 7.43
N GLN A 106 -9.71 -9.29 8.59
CA GLN A 106 -8.85 -10.24 9.30
C GLN A 106 -9.21 -11.69 8.99
#